data_AF-A0A4R9JU89-F1
#
_entry.id   AF-A0A4R9JU89-F1
#
_cell.length_a   1.000
_cell.length_b   1.000
_cell.length_c   1.000
_cell.angle_alpha   90.00
_cell.angle_beta   90.00
_cell.angle_gamma   90.00
#
_symmetry.space_group_name_H-M   'P 1'
#
loop_
_entity.id
_entity.type
_entity.pdbx_description
1 polymer ?
#
loop_
_entity_poly.entity_id
_entity_poly.type
_entity_poly.pdbx_seq_one_letter_code
_entity_poly.pdbx_strand_id
1 'polypeptide(L)'
;MVRSNEFHDAFHSSFREFFGNETDLEWEIYHLTSIDTSDSSWMTFTIRNPLAGRSLVFSFNETEIKFHALLKIQVIPGEENWNLDVLFERKGYTQKDATNILSESGDWMFHSFARHYFGIILSFCPRILEPDFLID
;
A
#
# COMPACT_ATOMS: atom_id res chain seq x y z
N MET A 1 14.16 -11.07 8.72
CA MET A 1 13.38 -10.49 9.85
C MET A 1 13.62 -8.99 10.02
N VAL A 2 14.87 -8.49 9.98
CA VAL A 2 15.20 -7.04 10.08
C VAL A 2 14.47 -6.19 9.03
N ARG A 3 14.49 -6.61 7.75
CA ARG A 3 13.80 -5.88 6.66
C ARG A 3 12.28 -5.85 6.75
N SER A 4 11.67 -6.79 7.48
CA SER A 4 10.21 -6.81 7.68
C SER A 4 9.77 -5.70 8.60
N ASN A 5 10.50 -5.50 9.69
CA ASN A 5 10.25 -4.39 10.58
C ASN A 5 10.49 -3.06 9.86
N GLU A 6 11.59 -2.92 9.12
CA GLU A 6 11.87 -1.71 8.32
C GLU A 6 10.75 -1.40 7.31
N PHE A 7 10.23 -2.41 6.61
CA PHE A 7 9.12 -2.25 5.68
C PHE A 7 7.85 -1.78 6.39
N HIS A 8 7.45 -2.48 7.46
CA HIS A 8 6.25 -2.17 8.21
C HIS A 8 6.33 -0.80 8.89
N ASP A 9 7.47 -0.48 9.52
CA ASP A 9 7.71 0.79 10.18
C ASP A 9 7.70 1.95 9.18
N ALA A 10 8.32 1.77 8.00
CA ALA A 10 8.35 2.80 6.98
C ALA A 10 6.96 3.13 6.42
N PHE A 11 6.17 2.10 6.10
CA PHE A 11 4.80 2.28 5.61
C PHE A 11 3.89 2.87 6.68
N HIS A 12 3.96 2.35 7.91
CA HIS A 12 3.15 2.84 9.02
C HIS A 12 3.49 4.30 9.39
N SER A 13 4.79 4.62 9.50
CA SER A 13 5.24 5.99 9.78
C SER A 13 4.82 6.96 8.67
N SER A 14 4.95 6.58 7.41
CA SER A 14 4.58 7.45 6.28
C SER A 14 3.06 7.61 6.19
N PHE A 15 2.30 6.57 6.52
CA PHE A 15 0.86 6.66 6.59
C PHE A 15 0.41 7.72 7.61
N ARG A 16 0.96 7.67 8.83
CA ARG A 16 0.67 8.67 9.87
C ARG A 16 1.07 10.09 9.47
N GLU A 17 2.20 10.24 8.79
CA GLU A 17 2.67 11.53 8.28
C GLU A 17 1.66 12.16 7.30
N PHE A 18 1.10 11.36 6.39
CA PHE A 18 0.21 11.86 5.33
C PHE A 18 -1.25 11.96 5.75
N PHE A 19 -1.70 11.08 6.65
CA PHE A 19 -3.13 10.90 6.91
C PHE A 19 -3.54 10.98 8.39
N GLY A 20 -2.61 11.06 9.34
CA GLY A 20 -2.92 11.14 10.78
C GLY A 20 -3.03 9.77 11.47
N ASN A 21 -3.58 9.75 12.69
CA ASN A 21 -3.66 8.50 13.47
C ASN A 21 -4.80 7.60 12.96
N GLU A 22 -4.54 6.29 12.99
CA GLU A 22 -5.46 5.26 12.52
C GLU A 22 -6.79 5.25 13.30
N THR A 23 -6.70 5.50 14.61
CA THR A 23 -7.83 5.49 15.55
C THR A 23 -8.79 6.66 15.35
N ASP A 24 -8.30 7.77 14.79
CA ASP A 24 -9.11 8.97 14.60
C ASP A 24 -9.98 8.86 13.33
N LEU A 25 -9.71 7.87 12.48
CA LEU A 25 -10.30 7.70 11.14
C LEU A 25 -10.96 6.33 10.92
N GLU A 26 -11.11 5.52 11.98
CA GLU A 26 -11.66 4.15 11.95
C GLU A 26 -10.97 3.23 10.91
N TRP A 27 -9.67 3.46 10.69
CA TRP A 27 -8.89 2.68 9.74
C TRP A 27 -8.24 1.47 10.40
N GLU A 28 -8.29 0.35 9.71
CA GLU A 28 -7.61 -0.87 10.11
C GLU A 28 -6.32 -1.03 9.31
N ILE A 29 -5.19 -1.03 10.02
CA ILE A 29 -3.88 -1.35 9.44
C ILE A 29 -3.51 -2.78 9.84
N TYR A 30 -3.21 -3.59 8.82
CA TYR A 30 -2.78 -4.96 8.99
C TYR A 30 -1.36 -5.15 8.47
N HIS A 31 -0.59 -5.91 9.26
CA HIS A 31 0.74 -6.35 8.90
C HIS A 31 0.74 -7.87 8.82
N LEU A 32 1.05 -8.41 7.65
CA LEU A 32 1.18 -9.84 7.45
C LEU A 32 2.58 -10.12 6.90
N THR A 33 3.36 -10.89 7.64
CA THR A 33 4.55 -11.55 7.12
C THR A 33 4.17 -13.01 6.85
N SER A 34 4.10 -13.42 5.58
CA SER A 34 3.95 -14.84 5.28
C SER A 34 5.33 -15.50 5.38
N ILE A 35 5.47 -16.43 6.33
CA ILE A 35 6.60 -17.35 6.40
C ILE A 35 6.07 -18.71 5.94
N ASP A 36 5.72 -18.82 4.66
CA ASP A 36 5.42 -20.13 4.09
C ASP A 36 6.74 -20.85 3.78
N THR A 37 6.80 -22.13 4.16
CA THR A 37 7.98 -23.01 4.11
C THR A 37 8.45 -23.38 2.70
N SER A 38 8.00 -22.66 1.68
CA SER A 38 8.39 -22.87 0.28
C SER A 38 8.33 -21.55 -0.51
N ASP A 39 9.50 -20.94 -0.67
CA ASP A 39 9.93 -20.08 -1.79
C ASP A 39 9.59 -18.58 -1.91
N SER A 40 8.91 -17.91 -0.97
CA SER A 40 9.04 -16.43 -0.92
C SER A 40 8.56 -15.81 0.38
N SER A 41 9.43 -15.05 1.05
CA SER A 41 9.02 -14.22 2.19
C SER A 41 8.42 -12.92 1.66
N TRP A 42 7.10 -12.93 1.51
CA TRP A 42 6.33 -11.72 1.22
C TRP A 42 6.02 -10.98 2.52
N MET A 43 6.36 -9.69 2.54
CA MET A 43 6.03 -8.75 3.60
C MET A 43 4.90 -7.88 3.08
N THR A 44 3.75 -7.85 3.76
CA THR A 44 2.54 -7.18 3.28
C THR A 44 1.99 -6.19 4.31
N PHE A 45 1.74 -4.97 3.85
CA PHE A 45 1.12 -3.89 4.59
C PHE A 45 -0.21 -3.55 3.93
N THR A 46 -1.31 -3.67 4.68
CA THR A 46 -2.66 -3.45 4.17
C THR A 46 -3.35 -2.35 4.94
N ILE A 47 -3.97 -1.41 4.23
CA ILE A 47 -4.85 -0.39 4.79
C ILE A 47 -6.28 -0.71 4.35
N ARG A 48 -7.20 -0.77 5.29
CA ARG A 48 -8.62 -1.00 5.02
C ARG A 48 -9.47 -0.06 5.85
N ASN A 49 -10.54 0.45 5.24
CA ASN A 49 -11.68 0.95 5.97
C ASN A 49 -12.76 -0.16 5.99
N PRO A 50 -13.25 -0.61 7.16
CA PRO A 50 -14.26 -1.67 7.25
C PRO A 50 -15.54 -1.38 6.49
N LEU A 51 -15.89 -0.09 6.36
CA LEU A 51 -17.06 0.43 5.67
C LEU A 51 -16.78 0.75 4.20
N ALA A 52 -15.58 0.47 3.72
CA ALA A 52 -15.25 0.53 2.30
C ALA A 52 -15.15 -0.88 1.72
N GLY A 53 -15.68 -1.06 0.50
CA GLY A 53 -15.49 -2.27 -0.29
C GLY A 53 -14.11 -2.35 -0.93
N ARG A 54 -13.09 -1.66 -0.37
CA ARG A 54 -11.75 -1.57 -0.95
C ARG A 54 -10.66 -1.58 0.11
N SER A 55 -9.47 -2.04 -0.28
CA SER A 55 -8.25 -1.97 0.54
C SER A 55 -7.02 -1.66 -0.31
N LEU A 56 -6.06 -0.97 0.28
CA LEU A 56 -4.73 -0.78 -0.31
C LEU A 56 -3.81 -1.86 0.23
N VAL A 57 -3.09 -2.53 -0.66
CA VAL A 57 -2.16 -3.60 -0.30
C VAL A 57 -0.80 -3.30 -0.92
N PHE A 58 0.21 -3.20 -0.07
CA PHE A 58 1.61 -3.03 -0.46
C PHE A 58 2.37 -4.27 -0.03
N SER A 59 3.05 -4.91 -0.98
CA SER A 59 3.73 -6.17 -0.75
C SER A 59 5.15 -6.12 -1.31
N PHE A 60 6.11 -6.62 -0.55
CA PHE A 60 7.50 -6.73 -0.98
C PHE A 60 8.01 -8.16 -0.79
N ASN A 61 8.67 -8.68 -1.82
CA ASN A 61 9.36 -9.97 -1.81
C ASN A 61 10.86 -9.72 -1.74
N GLU A 62 11.47 -10.14 -0.63
CA GLU A 62 12.91 -9.95 -0.39
C GLU A 62 13.77 -10.84 -1.28
N THR A 63 13.32 -12.06 -1.61
CA THR A 63 14.07 -13.00 -2.44
C THR A 63 14.17 -12.51 -3.88
N GLU A 64 13.07 -12.03 -4.43
CA GLU A 64 12.98 -11.59 -5.82
C GLU A 64 13.23 -10.09 -6.00
N ILE A 65 13.33 -9.33 -4.91
CA ILE A 65 13.41 -7.87 -4.89
C ILE A 65 12.26 -7.28 -5.75
N LYS A 66 11.05 -7.72 -5.45
CA LYS A 66 9.83 -7.27 -6.13
C LYS A 66 8.92 -6.52 -5.19
N PHE A 67 8.35 -5.44 -5.69
CA PHE A 67 7.35 -4.65 -4.98
C PHE A 67 6.04 -4.62 -5.76
N HIS A 68 4.93 -4.71 -5.05
CA HIS A 68 3.58 -4.62 -5.58
C HIS A 68 2.75 -3.65 -4.77
N ALA A 69 2.02 -2.79 -5.46
CA ALA A 69 1.02 -1.90 -4.89
C ALA A 69 -0.32 -2.15 -5.59
N LEU A 70 -1.31 -2.58 -4.82
CA LEU A 70 -2.61 -3.00 -5.33
C LEU A 70 -3.74 -2.24 -4.63
N LEU A 71 -4.75 -1.86 -5.40
CA LEU A 71 -6.08 -1.56 -4.90
C LEU A 71 -6.94 -2.83 -5.05
N LYS A 72 -7.34 -3.41 -3.93
CA LYS A 72 -8.32 -4.49 -3.93
C LYS A 72 -9.71 -3.91 -3.85
N ILE A 73 -10.62 -4.38 -4.70
CA ILE A 73 -12.03 -3.97 -4.72
C ILE A 73 -12.90 -5.22 -4.58
N GLN A 74 -13.78 -5.21 -3.60
CA GLN A 74 -14.80 -6.24 -3.41
C GLN A 74 -15.92 -6.02 -4.43
N VAL A 75 -16.16 -7.04 -5.27
CA VAL A 75 -17.20 -7.04 -6.30
C VAL A 75 -18.13 -8.23 -6.11
N ILE A 76 -19.30 -8.24 -6.75
CA ILE A 76 -20.18 -9.42 -6.73
C ILE A 76 -20.22 -10.04 -8.13
N PRO A 77 -19.79 -11.30 -8.32
CA PRO A 77 -19.15 -12.20 -7.35
C PRO A 77 -17.61 -12.09 -7.37
N GLY A 78 -16.97 -11.69 -6.26
CA GLY A 78 -15.53 -11.90 -6.04
C GLY A 78 -14.74 -10.68 -5.54
N GLU A 79 -13.47 -10.63 -5.93
CA GLU A 79 -12.53 -9.56 -5.62
C GLU A 79 -11.71 -9.24 -6.88
N GLU A 80 -11.55 -7.95 -7.18
CA GLU A 80 -10.67 -7.48 -8.24
C GLU A 80 -9.41 -6.86 -7.63
N ASN A 81 -8.25 -7.18 -8.21
CA ASN A 81 -6.96 -6.62 -7.83
C ASN A 81 -6.47 -5.68 -8.93
N TRP A 82 -6.41 -4.39 -8.64
CA TRP A 82 -5.99 -3.36 -9.58
C TRP A 82 -4.56 -2.90 -9.24
N ASN A 83 -3.66 -2.98 -10.21
CA ASN A 83 -2.27 -2.50 -10.03
C ASN A 83 -2.25 -0.95 -9.97
N LEU A 84 -1.73 -0.40 -8.87
CA LEU A 84 -1.69 1.05 -8.65
C LEU A 84 -0.75 1.78 -9.60
N ASP A 85 0.38 1.18 -10.00
CA ASP A 85 1.29 1.79 -10.97
C ASP A 85 0.58 2.01 -12.31
N VAL A 86 -0.06 0.95 -12.81
CA VAL A 86 -0.83 0.99 -14.06
C VAL A 86 -2.00 1.97 -13.95
N LEU A 87 -2.69 1.99 -12.80
CA LEU A 87 -3.80 2.91 -12.57
C LEU A 87 -3.32 4.37 -12.59
N PHE A 88 -2.24 4.67 -11.87
CA PHE A 88 -1.73 6.03 -11.72
C PHE A 88 -1.09 6.55 -13.00
N GLU A 89 -0.36 5.71 -13.74
CA GLU A 89 0.18 6.03 -15.05
C GLU A 89 -0.96 6.35 -16.04
N ARG A 90 -1.97 5.48 -16.14
CA ARG A 90 -3.12 5.70 -17.05
C ARG A 90 -3.91 6.97 -16.73
N LYS A 91 -3.92 7.38 -15.46
CA LYS A 91 -4.58 8.61 -15.02
C LYS A 91 -3.66 9.85 -15.11
N GLY A 92 -2.39 9.67 -15.46
CA GLY A 92 -1.40 10.74 -15.58
C GLY A 92 -0.94 11.30 -14.22
N TYR A 93 -1.12 10.54 -13.13
CA TYR A 93 -0.72 10.98 -11.78
C TYR A 93 0.78 10.83 -11.53
N THR A 94 1.45 9.95 -12.28
CA THR A 94 2.89 9.71 -12.20
C THR A 94 3.43 9.25 -13.55
N GLN A 95 4.71 9.53 -13.80
CA GLN A 95 5.52 8.91 -14.85
C GLN A 95 6.54 7.90 -14.30
N LYS A 96 6.67 7.81 -12.98
CA LYS A 96 7.55 6.86 -12.29
C LYS A 96 6.72 5.69 -11.77
N ASP A 97 7.20 4.47 -12.00
CA ASP A 97 6.67 3.24 -11.40
C ASP A 97 7.55 2.78 -10.21
N ALA A 98 7.14 1.70 -9.54
CA ALA A 98 7.91 1.10 -8.44
C ALA A 98 9.36 0.76 -8.83
N THR A 99 9.58 0.28 -10.05
CA THR A 99 10.90 -0.13 -10.55
C THR A 99 11.86 1.04 -10.63
N ASN A 100 11.36 2.21 -11.08
CA ASN A 100 12.12 3.44 -11.10
C ASN A 100 12.46 3.95 -9.68
N ILE A 101 11.59 3.72 -8.70
CA ILE A 101 11.85 4.12 -7.31
C ILE A 101 12.93 3.21 -6.69
N LEU A 102 12.86 1.90 -6.94
CA LEU A 102 13.84 0.91 -6.49
C LEU A 102 15.29 1.30 -6.85
N SER A 103 15.52 1.75 -8.07
CA SER A 103 16.86 2.10 -8.55
C SER A 103 17.40 3.40 -7.95
N GLU A 104 16.53 4.30 -7.48
CA GLU A 104 16.90 5.63 -6.97
C GLU A 104 17.02 5.70 -5.43
N SER A 105 16.50 4.72 -4.69
CA SER A 105 16.17 4.93 -3.27
C SER A 105 17.19 4.43 -2.23
N GLY A 106 18.21 3.67 -2.64
CA GLY A 106 19.27 3.19 -1.73
C GLY A 106 18.73 2.58 -0.42
N ASP A 107 19.28 2.99 0.71
CA ASP A 107 18.89 2.49 2.05
C ASP A 107 17.49 2.93 2.50
N TRP A 108 16.84 3.88 1.81
CA TRP A 108 15.54 4.46 2.20
C TRP A 108 14.39 3.97 1.32
N MET A 109 14.58 2.85 0.61
CA MET A 109 13.65 2.28 -0.35
C MET A 109 12.20 2.21 0.12
N PHE A 110 11.93 1.67 1.32
CA PHE A 110 10.55 1.51 1.79
C PHE A 110 9.86 2.85 2.10
N HIS A 111 10.61 3.83 2.62
CA HIS A 111 10.07 5.18 2.81
C HIS A 111 9.82 5.88 1.47
N SER A 112 10.71 5.70 0.49
CA SER A 112 10.50 6.25 -0.85
C SER A 112 9.26 5.67 -1.52
N PHE A 113 9.03 4.36 -1.40
CA PHE A 113 7.79 3.75 -1.86
C PHE A 113 6.57 4.32 -1.16
N ALA A 114 6.55 4.27 0.18
CA ALA A 114 5.39 4.72 0.94
C ALA A 114 5.04 6.18 0.63
N ARG A 115 6.03 7.09 0.60
CA ARG A 115 5.83 8.50 0.24
C ARG A 115 5.35 8.69 -1.19
N HIS A 116 5.85 7.89 -2.13
CA HIS A 116 5.39 7.96 -3.51
C HIS A 116 3.89 7.65 -3.63
N TYR A 117 3.46 6.48 -3.13
CA TYR A 117 2.06 6.07 -3.25
C TYR A 117 1.13 6.94 -2.40
N PHE A 118 1.50 7.22 -1.15
CA PHE A 118 0.68 8.07 -0.28
C PHE A 118 0.60 9.51 -0.77
N GLY A 119 1.70 10.04 -1.34
CA GLY A 119 1.69 11.37 -1.97
C GLY A 119 0.74 11.45 -3.16
N ILE A 120 0.76 10.46 -4.05
CA ILE A 120 -0.19 10.39 -5.17
C ILE A 120 -1.63 10.27 -4.66
N ILE A 121 -1.87 9.37 -3.72
CA ILE A 121 -3.21 9.14 -3.16
C ILE A 121 -3.75 10.41 -2.53
N LEU A 122 -2.99 11.05 -1.64
CA LEU A 122 -3.42 12.28 -0.97
C LEU A 122 -3.68 13.42 -1.99
N SER A 123 -2.86 13.52 -3.03
CA SER A 123 -2.94 14.62 -4.00
C SER A 123 -4.06 14.45 -5.03
N PHE A 124 -4.34 13.21 -5.46
CA PHE A 124 -5.18 12.97 -6.65
C PHE A 124 -6.38 12.06 -6.40
N CYS A 125 -6.35 11.20 -5.38
CA CYS A 125 -7.46 10.31 -5.07
C CYS A 125 -7.64 10.06 -3.56
N PRO A 126 -7.72 11.09 -2.70
CA PRO A 126 -7.77 10.92 -1.25
C PRO A 126 -8.99 10.10 -0.80
N ARG A 127 -10.09 10.20 -1.56
CA ARG A 127 -11.34 9.45 -1.34
C ARG A 127 -11.19 7.93 -1.45
N ILE A 128 -10.09 7.42 -2.00
CA ILE A 128 -9.83 5.98 -2.05
C ILE A 128 -9.74 5.35 -0.64
N LEU A 129 -9.48 6.16 0.38
CA LEU A 129 -9.43 5.73 1.79
C LEU A 129 -10.72 6.05 2.57
N GLU A 130 -11.66 6.78 1.98
CA GLU A 130 -12.95 7.10 2.61
C GLU A 130 -13.88 5.88 2.63
N PRO A 131 -14.80 5.79 3.61
CA PRO A 131 -15.84 4.76 3.63
C PRO A 131 -16.79 4.89 2.43
N ASP A 132 -17.33 3.77 1.96
CA ASP A 132 -18.37 3.77 0.92
C ASP A 132 -19.77 3.99 1.51
N PHE A 133 -19.93 3.68 2.79
CA PHE A 133 -21.17 3.83 3.54
C PHE A 133 -20.93 4.67 4.78
N LEU A 134 -21.77 5.69 4.98
CA LEU A 134 -21.86 6.39 6.26
C LEU A 134 -22.82 5.60 7.15
N ILE A 135 -22.41 5.31 8.39
CA ILE A 135 -23.34 4.83 9.41
C ILE A 135 -23.91 6.09 10.07
N ASP A 136 -25.16 6.42 9.72
CA ASP A 136 -25.96 7.43 10.45
C ASP A 136 -26.46 6.87 11.79
#